data_AF-A0A9N9Y3I5-F1
#
_entry.id   AF-A0A9N9Y3I5-F1
#
_cell.length_a   1.000
_cell.length_b   1.000
_cell.length_c   1.000
_cell.angle_alpha   90.00
_cell.angle_beta   90.00
_cell.angle_gamma   90.00
#
_symmetry.space_group_name_H-M   'P 1'
#
loop_
_entity.id
_entity.type
_entity.pdbx_description
1 polymer ?
#
loop_
_entity_poly.entity_id
_entity_poly.type
_entity_poly.pdbx_seq_one_letter_code
_entity_poly.pdbx_strand_id
1 'polypeptide(L)'
;MTPTRYKSLPALGIELEGQRTAFYPGDAIIGTVHRSAPIVCTEATIDIAFHGRTKSRMEMVNSPCDGTYRGRFTLLHQTQSVFAGPMHIPGGSPKQKEWPFAIQIPQNIDARLFHRQYDAKKSFIPTDPACVGNQPLPASFYGRERVGESRRSRNDGRCQTRQLNKRDAPFFYDGYGDKEGFIEYYIEATLRYQRRGSWHEVTATMPIQILAFNPNPPVVDFHMQRTSRLGLVCTQRLVPGMENAELSKIEKMKKLFGARSVPAFFFRLNVDLPSVIQLGRDPIPVLMRFVPDWPNTSEIIRNVPQKATLVAFKVKLESWCGIRCDGRVRAHDTNWREKLYLQSEANAGRRVAVGIPCSDKTSPTDVGRALNIRIGGYVGTHSVFHDFTMFNVKLSHQFSWTAKVEIAGEECTLHGTQPVKVLPQPSDRRPRGLAQSQSATAHRAESWTAPPADMEPLPTFAEVERVDKEQSIAHAQTMRKGAVTSAKSG
;
A
#
# COMPACT_ATOMS: atom_id res chain seq x y z
N MET A 1 12.08 19.35 1.98
CA MET A 1 12.20 18.92 0.57
C MET A 1 10.79 18.77 0.05
N THR A 2 10.43 19.41 -1.06
CA THR A 2 9.03 19.43 -1.52
C THR A 2 8.80 18.35 -2.58
N PRO A 3 7.70 17.58 -2.48
CA PRO A 3 7.19 16.81 -3.60
C PRO A 3 6.91 17.70 -4.81
N THR A 4 6.94 17.10 -5.99
CA THR A 4 6.60 17.77 -7.25
C THR A 4 5.16 18.25 -7.16
N ARG A 5 4.94 19.53 -7.46
CA ARG A 5 3.60 20.12 -7.45
C ARG A 5 2.98 20.06 -8.84
N TYR A 6 1.66 20.05 -8.89
CA TYR A 6 0.95 20.31 -10.13
C TYR A 6 1.30 21.70 -10.66
N LYS A 7 1.67 21.77 -11.93
CA LYS A 7 1.98 23.01 -12.64
C LYS A 7 1.30 22.93 -14.01
N SER A 8 0.29 23.78 -14.20
CA SER A 8 -0.37 23.98 -15.48
C SER A 8 -0.62 25.46 -15.69
N LEU A 9 -0.34 25.93 -16.90
CA LEU A 9 -0.48 27.32 -17.30
C LEU A 9 -1.11 27.37 -18.70
N PRO A 10 -1.69 28.50 -19.13
CA PRO A 10 -2.17 28.64 -20.51
C PRO A 10 -1.09 28.31 -21.56
N ALA A 11 0.18 28.54 -21.22
CA ALA A 11 1.32 28.22 -22.06
C ALA A 11 1.57 26.72 -22.24
N LEU A 12 1.24 25.89 -21.25
CA LEU A 12 1.35 24.43 -21.33
C LEU A 12 0.65 23.80 -20.12
N GLY A 13 -0.12 22.75 -20.35
CA GLY A 13 -0.73 21.94 -19.32
C GLY A 13 -0.84 20.47 -19.72
N ILE A 14 -1.19 19.64 -18.75
CA ILE A 14 -1.37 18.19 -18.91
C ILE A 14 -2.73 17.85 -18.34
N GLU A 15 -3.50 17.07 -19.07
CA GLU A 15 -4.77 16.52 -18.63
C GLU A 15 -4.76 14.99 -18.80
N LEU A 16 -5.23 14.28 -17.78
CA LEU A 16 -5.29 12.81 -17.79
C LEU A 16 -6.72 12.36 -18.09
N GLU A 17 -6.85 11.30 -18.88
CA GLU A 17 -8.15 10.73 -19.22
C GLU A 17 -8.91 10.30 -17.94
N GLY A 18 -10.18 10.70 -17.85
CA GLY A 18 -11.05 10.39 -16.71
C GLY A 18 -10.59 10.99 -15.37
N GLN A 19 -9.72 12.00 -15.38
CA GLN A 19 -9.13 12.62 -14.18
C GLN A 19 -8.45 11.60 -13.25
N ARG A 20 -8.02 10.46 -13.82
CA ARG A 20 -7.40 9.38 -13.06
C ARG A 20 -5.99 9.79 -12.63
N THR A 21 -5.74 9.83 -11.32
CA THR A 21 -4.43 10.18 -10.76
C THR A 21 -3.73 9.01 -10.07
N ALA A 22 -4.37 7.83 -10.00
CA ALA A 22 -3.82 6.64 -9.36
C ALA A 22 -3.74 5.45 -10.32
N PHE A 23 -2.57 4.83 -10.38
CA PHE A 23 -2.22 3.78 -11.34
C PHE A 23 -1.49 2.63 -10.66
N TYR A 24 -1.57 1.43 -11.24
CA TYR A 24 -0.74 0.29 -10.86
C TYR A 24 0.44 0.17 -11.84
N PRO A 25 1.57 -0.45 -11.43
CA PRO A 25 2.58 -0.90 -12.36
C PRO A 25 1.96 -1.75 -13.49
N GLY A 26 2.33 -1.45 -14.74
CA GLY A 26 1.72 -2.07 -15.93
C GLY A 26 0.46 -1.38 -16.46
N ASP A 27 -0.04 -0.30 -15.82
CA ASP A 27 -1.06 0.55 -16.44
C ASP A 27 -0.51 1.40 -17.59
N ALA A 28 -1.39 1.78 -18.50
CA ALA A 28 -1.16 2.87 -19.44
C ALA A 28 -1.70 4.18 -18.84
N ILE A 29 -0.87 5.21 -18.84
CA ILE A 29 -1.29 6.58 -18.57
C ILE A 29 -1.68 7.20 -19.91
N ILE A 30 -2.94 7.59 -20.05
CA ILE A 30 -3.47 8.22 -21.26
C ILE A 30 -3.88 9.65 -20.91
N GLY A 31 -3.55 10.58 -21.78
CA GLY A 31 -3.87 11.99 -21.57
C GLY A 31 -3.56 12.86 -22.76
N THR A 32 -3.69 14.16 -22.56
CA THR A 32 -3.35 15.20 -23.53
C THR A 32 -2.42 16.23 -22.92
N VAL A 33 -1.42 16.64 -23.69
CA VAL A 33 -0.72 17.90 -23.46
C VAL A 33 -1.54 18.97 -24.15
N HIS A 34 -1.71 20.12 -23.52
CA HIS A 34 -2.58 21.15 -24.04
C HIS A 34 -1.98 22.55 -23.92
N ARG A 35 -2.35 23.44 -24.84
CA ARG A 35 -1.93 24.85 -24.84
C ARG A 35 -3.04 25.75 -25.37
N SER A 36 -3.30 26.83 -24.64
CA SER A 36 -4.24 27.90 -25.04
C SER A 36 -3.56 29.25 -25.26
N ALA A 37 -2.33 29.44 -24.77
CA ALA A 37 -1.61 30.69 -24.99
C ALA A 37 -1.19 30.84 -26.46
N PRO A 38 -1.37 32.03 -27.06
CA PRO A 38 -1.05 32.24 -28.46
C PRO A 38 0.42 32.02 -28.76
N ILE A 39 0.72 31.48 -29.93
CA ILE A 39 2.08 31.27 -30.42
C ILE A 39 2.07 31.17 -31.94
N VAL A 40 3.11 31.72 -32.56
CA VAL A 40 3.47 31.48 -33.97
C VAL A 40 4.97 31.18 -33.96
N CYS A 41 5.36 29.98 -34.35
CA CYS A 41 6.75 29.60 -34.54
C CYS A 41 6.91 28.58 -35.67
N THR A 42 8.06 28.61 -36.34
CA THR A 42 8.41 27.68 -37.42
C THR A 42 8.92 26.34 -36.90
N GLU A 43 9.45 26.33 -35.68
CA GLU A 43 10.03 25.16 -35.04
C GLU A 43 9.61 25.10 -33.57
N ALA A 44 9.00 23.98 -33.20
CA ALA A 44 8.68 23.62 -31.84
C ALA A 44 8.70 22.10 -31.67
N THR A 45 9.06 21.65 -30.46
CA THR A 45 8.89 20.27 -30.03
C THR A 45 8.10 20.22 -28.72
N ILE A 46 7.29 19.18 -28.56
CA ILE A 46 6.67 18.86 -27.29
C ILE A 46 7.11 17.45 -26.93
N ASP A 47 7.80 17.34 -25.81
CA ASP A 47 8.20 16.08 -25.23
C ASP A 47 7.42 15.85 -23.93
N ILE A 48 7.08 14.60 -23.67
CA ILE A 48 6.48 14.19 -22.41
C ILE A 48 7.35 13.12 -21.76
N ALA A 49 7.63 13.33 -20.48
CA ALA A 49 8.48 12.48 -19.69
C ALA A 49 7.74 11.95 -18.45
N PHE A 50 7.89 10.66 -18.18
CA PHE A 50 7.45 10.03 -16.95
C PHE A 50 8.64 9.81 -16.03
N HIS A 51 8.53 10.31 -14.81
CA HIS A 51 9.57 10.29 -13.80
C HIS A 51 9.11 9.51 -12.57
N GLY A 52 10.00 8.68 -12.04
CA GLY A 52 9.87 8.06 -10.72
C GLY A 52 11.15 8.25 -9.93
N ARG A 53 11.04 8.66 -8.67
CA ARG A 53 12.22 8.86 -7.81
C ARG A 53 11.90 8.68 -6.34
N THR A 54 12.92 8.29 -5.58
CA THR A 54 12.89 8.25 -4.12
C THR A 54 13.86 9.28 -3.55
N LYS A 55 13.44 9.93 -2.47
CA LYS A 55 14.14 11.06 -1.86
C LYS A 55 14.06 10.95 -0.35
N SER A 56 15.16 11.26 0.31
CA SER A 56 15.30 11.31 1.76
C SER A 56 15.99 12.61 2.16
N ARG A 57 15.60 13.14 3.32
CA ARG A 57 16.23 14.31 3.93
C ARG A 57 16.22 14.13 5.44
N MET A 58 17.33 14.49 6.07
CA MET A 58 17.34 14.75 7.51
C MET A 58 18.21 15.94 7.84
N GLU A 59 17.90 16.56 8.96
CA GLU A 59 18.70 17.62 9.56
C GLU A 59 19.44 17.05 10.78
N MET A 60 20.71 17.43 10.95
CA MET A 60 21.41 17.28 12.22
C MET A 60 21.54 18.66 12.85
N VAL A 61 21.18 18.76 14.12
CA VAL A 61 21.17 19.99 14.92
C VAL A 61 21.85 19.70 16.25
N ASN A 62 22.68 20.62 16.74
CA ASN A 62 23.46 20.47 17.98
C ASN A 62 24.46 19.29 17.94
N SER A 63 25.04 19.05 16.78
CA SER A 63 26.09 18.07 16.51
C SER A 63 27.34 18.77 15.95
N PRO A 64 28.56 18.25 16.19
CA PRO A 64 29.76 18.72 15.47
C PRO A 64 29.64 18.60 13.94
N CYS A 65 28.67 17.82 13.46
CA CYS A 65 28.31 17.67 12.06
C CYS A 65 26.91 18.25 11.76
N ASP A 66 26.61 19.44 12.28
CA ASP A 66 25.39 20.17 11.90
C ASP A 66 25.29 20.32 10.39
N GLY A 67 24.11 20.03 9.84
CA GLY A 67 23.92 20.02 8.40
C GLY A 67 22.63 19.36 7.94
N THR A 68 22.28 19.60 6.68
CA THR A 68 21.20 18.89 6.00
C THR A 68 21.79 17.81 5.11
N TYR A 69 21.40 16.56 5.37
CA TYR A 69 21.75 15.41 4.57
C TYR A 69 20.59 15.04 3.65
N ARG A 70 20.89 14.58 2.44
CA ARG A 70 19.89 14.19 1.44
C ARG A 70 20.32 12.93 0.72
N GLY A 71 19.36 12.06 0.41
CA GLY A 71 19.54 10.95 -0.51
C GLY A 71 18.55 11.06 -1.66
N ARG A 72 18.96 10.63 -2.86
CA ARG A 72 18.08 10.62 -4.04
C ARG A 72 18.45 9.45 -4.96
N PHE A 73 17.44 8.69 -5.38
CA PHE A 73 17.57 7.68 -6.43
C PHE A 73 16.49 7.91 -7.48
N THR A 74 16.86 7.85 -8.75
CA THR A 74 15.92 7.84 -9.87
C THR A 74 15.51 6.40 -10.14
N LEU A 75 14.21 6.13 -10.12
CA LEU A 75 13.64 4.79 -10.30
C LEU A 75 13.32 4.52 -11.76
N LEU A 76 12.85 5.54 -12.48
CA LEU A 76 12.59 5.48 -13.91
C LEU A 76 12.66 6.89 -14.51
N HIS A 77 12.97 6.92 -15.81
CA HIS A 77 12.85 8.09 -16.65
C HIS A 77 12.54 7.63 -18.07
N GLN A 78 11.32 7.86 -18.52
CA GLN A 78 10.89 7.55 -19.88
C GLN A 78 10.47 8.85 -20.56
N THR A 79 10.84 9.04 -21.82
CA THR A 79 10.52 10.25 -22.58
C THR A 79 10.01 9.87 -23.95
N GLN A 80 9.01 10.58 -24.46
CA GLN A 80 8.50 10.46 -25.83
C GLN A 80 8.18 11.83 -26.40
N SER A 81 8.41 12.02 -27.69
CA SER A 81 8.01 13.24 -28.41
C SER A 81 6.59 13.10 -28.94
N VAL A 82 5.73 14.07 -28.63
CA VAL A 82 4.31 14.08 -29.05
C VAL A 82 4.05 15.10 -30.15
N PHE A 83 5.00 15.99 -30.42
CA PHE A 83 4.92 16.96 -31.49
C PHE A 83 6.31 17.44 -31.90
N ALA A 84 6.53 17.60 -33.21
CA ALA A 84 7.68 18.30 -33.76
C ALA A 84 7.26 19.05 -35.03
N GLY A 85 7.60 20.33 -35.13
CA GLY A 85 7.36 21.15 -36.33
C GLY A 85 6.78 22.53 -36.04
N PRO A 86 6.20 23.21 -37.05
CA PRO A 86 5.68 24.56 -36.91
C PRO A 86 4.39 24.59 -36.07
N MET A 87 4.28 25.60 -35.19
CA MET A 87 3.14 25.75 -34.29
C MET A 87 2.48 27.12 -34.45
N HIS A 88 1.18 27.09 -34.74
CA HIS A 88 0.32 28.27 -34.75
C HIS A 88 -0.88 28.02 -33.83
N ILE A 89 -1.04 28.88 -32.83
CA ILE A 89 -2.21 28.96 -31.94
C ILE A 89 -2.64 30.43 -31.93
N PRO A 90 -3.81 30.76 -32.51
CA PRO A 90 -4.25 32.14 -32.64
C PRO A 90 -4.75 32.72 -31.31
N GLY A 91 -4.58 34.04 -31.14
CA GLY A 91 -5.14 34.82 -30.04
C GLY A 91 -6.66 34.80 -30.02
N GLY A 92 -7.26 34.66 -28.84
CA GLY A 92 -8.71 34.72 -28.66
C GLY A 92 -9.47 33.48 -29.15
N SER A 93 -8.78 32.41 -29.54
CA SER A 93 -9.46 31.15 -29.86
C SER A 93 -9.97 30.49 -28.58
N PRO A 94 -11.25 30.06 -28.52
CA PRO A 94 -11.76 29.24 -27.42
C PRO A 94 -11.22 27.80 -27.52
N LYS A 95 -10.62 27.44 -28.65
CA LYS A 95 -10.10 26.10 -28.94
C LYS A 95 -8.66 25.97 -28.47
N GLN A 96 -8.49 25.12 -27.48
CA GLN A 96 -7.20 24.64 -27.03
C GLN A 96 -6.57 23.74 -28.09
N LYS A 97 -5.25 23.85 -28.32
CA LYS A 97 -4.52 22.86 -29.10
C LYS A 97 -4.08 21.74 -28.16
N GLU A 98 -4.32 20.51 -28.57
CA GLU A 98 -4.10 19.32 -27.77
C GLU A 98 -3.23 18.32 -28.53
N TRP A 99 -2.39 17.61 -27.80
CA TRP A 99 -1.51 16.56 -28.30
C TRP A 99 -1.69 15.33 -27.41
N PRO A 100 -2.30 14.24 -27.92
CA PRO A 100 -2.53 13.05 -27.13
C PRO A 100 -1.22 12.31 -26.86
N PHE A 101 -1.19 11.60 -25.73
CA PHE A 101 -0.08 10.76 -25.36
C PHE A 101 -0.57 9.50 -24.64
N ALA A 102 0.22 8.44 -24.74
CA ALA A 102 0.08 7.24 -23.92
C ALA A 102 1.46 6.84 -23.39
N ILE A 103 1.60 6.59 -22.09
CA ILE A 103 2.85 6.15 -21.47
C ILE A 103 2.59 4.85 -20.71
N GLN A 104 3.41 3.83 -20.96
CA GLN A 104 3.28 2.55 -20.28
C GLN A 104 4.12 2.52 -19.00
N ILE A 105 3.45 2.33 -17.85
CA ILE A 105 4.12 2.23 -16.57
C ILE A 105 4.85 0.89 -16.50
N PRO A 106 6.19 0.88 -16.31
CA PRO A 106 6.93 -0.37 -16.21
C PRO A 106 6.55 -1.12 -14.93
N GLN A 107 6.64 -2.45 -14.96
CA GLN A 107 6.42 -3.27 -13.76
C GLN A 107 7.58 -3.17 -12.77
N ASN A 108 8.80 -2.94 -13.28
CA ASN A 108 10.03 -2.93 -12.52
C ASN A 108 10.80 -1.61 -12.69
N ILE A 109 11.78 -1.42 -11.83
CA ILE A 109 12.71 -0.26 -11.85
C ILE A 109 13.63 -0.35 -13.08
N ASP A 110 13.97 0.80 -13.66
CA ASP A 110 14.88 0.85 -14.81
C ASP A 110 16.34 0.65 -14.37
N ALA A 111 16.85 -0.56 -14.57
CA ALA A 111 18.22 -0.95 -14.24
C ALA A 111 19.29 -0.10 -14.95
N ARG A 112 18.99 0.48 -16.11
CA ARG A 112 19.94 1.29 -16.89
C ARG A 112 20.39 2.53 -16.14
N LEU A 113 19.56 3.02 -15.21
CA LEU A 113 19.84 4.19 -14.38
C LEU A 113 20.88 3.92 -13.28
N PHE A 114 21.29 2.66 -13.07
CA PHE A 114 22.13 2.25 -11.95
C PHE A 114 23.58 1.88 -12.34
N HIS A 115 23.97 2.08 -13.59
CA HIS A 115 25.25 1.56 -14.11
C HIS A 115 26.54 2.22 -13.59
N ARG A 116 26.51 3.28 -12.75
CA ARG A 116 27.72 3.93 -12.19
C ARG A 116 27.49 5.00 -11.12
N GLN A 117 26.24 5.40 -10.84
CA GLN A 117 25.95 6.60 -10.05
C GLN A 117 25.69 6.38 -8.57
N TYR A 118 25.44 5.15 -8.13
CA TYR A 118 24.93 4.89 -6.78
C TYR A 118 25.87 4.01 -5.95
N ASP A 119 26.30 4.55 -4.81
CA ASP A 119 27.10 3.83 -3.81
C ASP A 119 26.20 2.89 -3.01
N ALA A 120 26.51 1.59 -3.02
CA ALA A 120 25.77 0.56 -2.29
C ALA A 120 25.69 0.86 -0.79
N LYS A 121 26.69 1.56 -0.20
CA LYS A 121 26.67 1.95 1.21
C LYS A 121 25.57 2.97 1.54
N LYS A 122 24.98 3.60 0.52
CA LYS A 122 23.93 4.61 0.64
C LYS A 122 22.52 4.06 0.34
N SER A 123 22.40 2.75 0.17
CA SER A 123 21.15 2.08 -0.15
C SER A 123 20.83 0.96 0.86
N PHE A 124 19.57 0.78 1.23
CA PHE A 124 19.10 -0.35 2.04
C PHE A 124 19.02 -1.66 1.25
N ILE A 125 18.97 -1.58 -0.08
CA ILE A 125 18.95 -2.72 -1.01
C ILE A 125 20.17 -2.70 -1.94
N PRO A 126 20.56 -3.83 -2.55
CA PRO A 126 21.62 -3.85 -3.55
C PRO A 126 21.36 -2.87 -4.70
N THR A 127 22.41 -2.20 -5.18
CA THR A 127 22.35 -1.22 -6.29
C THR A 127 22.92 -1.78 -7.59
N ASP A 128 23.30 -3.06 -7.63
CA ASP A 128 23.75 -3.68 -8.86
C ASP A 128 22.58 -3.79 -9.87
N PRO A 129 22.84 -3.58 -11.17
CA PRO A 129 21.79 -3.55 -12.18
C PRO A 129 20.93 -4.82 -12.25
N ALA A 130 21.50 -5.99 -11.96
CA ALA A 130 20.78 -7.26 -12.00
C ALA A 130 19.75 -7.37 -10.87
N CYS A 131 20.11 -6.98 -9.65
CA CYS A 131 19.16 -6.91 -8.54
C CYS A 131 18.12 -5.81 -8.76
N VAL A 132 18.52 -4.64 -9.28
CA VAL A 132 17.62 -3.50 -9.48
C VAL A 132 16.56 -3.77 -10.53
N GLY A 133 16.91 -4.36 -11.68
CA GLY A 133 15.96 -4.63 -12.75
C GLY A 133 14.85 -5.63 -12.38
N ASN A 134 15.06 -6.40 -11.33
CA ASN A 134 14.09 -7.34 -10.76
C ASN A 134 13.27 -6.74 -9.61
N GLN A 135 13.59 -5.51 -9.16
CA GLN A 135 12.79 -4.85 -8.13
C GLN A 135 11.48 -4.33 -8.75
N PRO A 136 10.33 -4.67 -8.15
CA PRO A 136 9.05 -4.12 -8.59
C PRO A 136 9.03 -2.61 -8.39
N LEU A 137 8.27 -1.92 -9.22
CA LEU A 137 8.08 -0.48 -9.10
C LEU A 137 7.34 -0.18 -7.77
N PRO A 138 7.94 0.56 -6.83
CA PRO A 138 7.34 0.75 -5.51
C PRO A 138 6.13 1.69 -5.58
N ALA A 139 5.21 1.52 -4.64
CA ALA A 139 4.10 2.45 -4.46
C ALA A 139 4.59 3.86 -4.07
N SER A 140 3.79 4.86 -4.37
CA SER A 140 3.97 6.21 -3.86
C SER A 140 3.93 6.20 -2.33
N PHE A 141 4.84 6.95 -1.71
CA PHE A 141 4.96 7.06 -0.27
C PHE A 141 5.40 8.46 0.12
N TYR A 142 4.89 8.98 1.24
CA TYR A 142 5.37 10.21 1.84
C TYR A 142 5.31 10.10 3.36
N GLY A 143 6.43 10.36 4.02
CA GLY A 143 6.52 10.37 5.47
C GLY A 143 7.43 11.50 5.96
N ARG A 144 7.06 12.11 7.09
CA ARG A 144 7.79 13.23 7.70
C ARG A 144 7.69 13.20 9.22
N GLU A 145 8.78 13.53 9.90
CA GLU A 145 8.82 13.87 11.32
C GLU A 145 9.35 15.30 11.47
N ARG A 146 8.60 16.16 12.17
CA ARG A 146 9.07 17.50 12.54
C ARG A 146 9.56 17.56 13.97
N VAL A 147 10.61 18.32 14.21
CA VAL A 147 11.09 18.61 15.57
C VAL A 147 10.00 19.34 16.35
N GLY A 148 9.53 18.73 17.45
CA GLY A 148 8.52 19.31 18.35
C GLY A 148 7.16 18.60 18.33
N GLU A 149 6.78 17.95 17.22
CA GLU A 149 5.57 17.11 17.18
C GLU A 149 5.75 15.84 18.03
N SER A 150 6.95 15.26 18.02
CA SER A 150 7.30 14.08 18.83
C SER A 150 7.29 14.34 20.35
N ARG A 151 7.42 15.60 20.81
CA ARG A 151 7.33 15.96 22.24
C ARG A 151 5.91 15.88 22.79
N ARG A 152 4.88 16.09 21.97
CA ARG A 152 3.47 15.96 22.39
C ARG A 152 3.04 14.49 22.52
N SER A 153 3.57 13.59 21.68
CA SER A 153 3.24 12.14 21.71
C SER A 153 3.88 11.38 22.88
N ARG A 154 4.97 11.90 23.48
CA ARG A 154 5.63 11.25 24.65
C ARG A 154 4.82 11.36 25.96
N ASN A 155 3.80 12.21 26.03
CA ASN A 155 3.00 12.41 27.25
C ASN A 155 1.85 11.41 27.43
N ASP A 156 1.58 10.54 26.47
CA ASP A 156 0.59 9.45 26.62
C ASP A 156 1.19 8.25 27.37
N GLY A 157 1.26 8.38 28.69
CA GLY A 157 1.28 7.25 29.62
C GLY A 157 2.61 6.52 29.79
N ARG A 158 3.33 6.89 30.86
CA ARG A 158 4.35 6.12 31.61
C ARG A 158 4.78 4.76 31.00
N CYS A 159 5.69 4.80 30.04
CA CYS A 159 6.86 3.92 30.06
C CYS A 159 8.05 4.81 30.35
N GLN A 160 8.33 5.02 31.65
CA GLN A 160 9.70 5.31 32.05
C GLN A 160 10.49 4.04 31.72
N THR A 161 11.06 3.95 30.52
CA THR A 161 12.30 3.20 30.40
C THR A 161 13.21 3.81 31.44
N ARG A 162 13.50 3.03 32.49
CA ARG A 162 14.62 3.27 33.41
C ARG A 162 15.71 3.92 32.58
N GLN A 163 16.15 5.11 33.00
CA GLN A 163 17.37 5.71 32.51
C GLN A 163 18.46 4.65 32.68
N LEU A 164 18.68 3.85 31.62
CA LEU A 164 19.89 3.08 31.49
C LEU A 164 20.98 4.14 31.46
N ASN A 165 21.89 4.02 32.42
CA ASN A 165 22.97 4.95 32.64
C ASN A 165 23.56 5.37 31.29
N LYS A 166 23.54 6.67 31.04
CA LYS A 166 24.07 7.34 29.83
C LYS A 166 25.57 7.06 29.57
N ARG A 167 26.23 6.23 30.39
CA ARG A 167 27.66 5.96 30.30
C ARG A 167 28.02 4.75 29.43
N ASP A 168 27.06 3.89 29.06
CA ASP A 168 27.37 2.65 28.32
C ASP A 168 26.79 2.58 26.90
N ALA A 169 26.25 3.68 26.36
CA ALA A 169 25.72 3.74 24.98
C ALA A 169 26.41 4.87 24.18
N PRO A 170 27.51 4.61 23.46
CA PRO A 170 28.35 5.66 22.88
C PRO A 170 27.77 6.40 21.65
N PHE A 171 26.48 6.26 21.29
CA PHE A 171 25.98 6.79 20.00
C PHE A 171 24.53 7.33 19.96
N PHE A 172 23.93 7.77 21.07
CA PHE A 172 22.63 8.47 21.01
C PHE A 172 22.76 9.95 21.39
N TYR A 173 23.28 10.75 20.46
CA TYR A 173 23.01 12.18 20.46
C TYR A 173 21.56 12.40 19.99
N ASP A 174 20.74 13.07 20.79
CA ASP A 174 19.38 13.54 20.44
C ASP A 174 19.47 14.78 19.52
N GLY A 175 20.37 14.73 18.53
CA GLY A 175 20.80 15.83 17.66
C GLY A 175 20.22 15.75 16.25
N TYR A 176 19.04 15.17 16.08
CA TYR A 176 18.36 15.10 14.79
C TYR A 176 17.24 16.14 14.72
N GLY A 177 17.26 16.92 13.63
CA GLY A 177 16.24 17.87 13.23
C GLY A 177 15.10 17.20 12.44
N ASP A 178 14.49 17.94 11.51
CA ASP A 178 13.41 17.43 10.66
C ASP A 178 13.86 16.24 9.81
N LYS A 179 12.97 15.25 9.61
CA LYS A 179 13.21 14.06 8.78
C LYS A 179 12.09 13.91 7.76
N GLU A 180 12.43 13.59 6.53
CA GLU A 180 11.47 13.41 5.43
C GLU A 180 11.94 12.27 4.51
N GLY A 181 11.00 11.45 4.05
CA GLY A 181 11.25 10.40 3.07
C GLY A 181 10.05 10.23 2.15
N PHE A 182 10.27 10.12 0.84
CA PHE A 182 9.17 9.92 -0.10
C PHE A 182 9.59 9.23 -1.39
N ILE A 183 8.62 8.53 -1.97
CA ILE A 183 8.65 7.90 -3.30
C ILE A 183 7.57 8.61 -4.12
N GLU A 184 7.97 9.29 -5.18
CA GLU A 184 7.06 10.09 -6.00
C GLU A 184 7.16 9.76 -7.48
N TYR A 185 6.04 9.98 -8.17
CA TYR A 185 5.89 9.81 -9.60
C TYR A 185 5.19 11.03 -10.19
N TYR A 186 5.66 11.49 -11.34
CA TYR A 186 5.06 12.62 -12.02
C TYR A 186 5.34 12.57 -13.51
N ILE A 187 4.48 13.23 -14.26
CA ILE A 187 4.62 13.45 -15.69
C ILE A 187 5.05 14.89 -15.88
N GLU A 188 5.99 15.12 -16.79
CA GLU A 188 6.46 16.43 -17.19
C GLU A 188 6.27 16.60 -18.69
N ALA A 189 5.62 17.67 -19.11
CA ALA A 189 5.54 18.07 -20.51
C ALA A 189 6.46 19.27 -20.71
N THR A 190 7.28 19.23 -21.75
CA THR A 190 8.25 20.27 -22.09
C THR A 190 8.01 20.72 -23.52
N LEU A 191 7.63 21.99 -23.68
CA LEU A 191 7.51 22.66 -24.97
C LEU A 191 8.79 23.47 -25.20
N ARG A 192 9.54 23.14 -26.25
CA ARG A 192 10.67 23.93 -26.74
C ARG A 192 10.29 24.57 -28.06
N TYR A 193 10.57 25.84 -28.25
CA TYR A 193 10.25 26.53 -29.51
C TYR A 193 11.17 27.71 -29.78
N GLN A 194 11.33 28.05 -31.06
CA GLN A 194 12.08 29.23 -31.47
C GLN A 194 11.15 30.42 -31.70
N ARG A 195 11.49 31.58 -31.15
CA ARG A 195 10.80 32.86 -31.41
C ARG A 195 11.82 33.97 -31.53
N ARG A 196 11.77 34.73 -32.63
CA ARG A 196 12.71 35.84 -32.90
C ARG A 196 14.19 35.43 -32.80
N GLY A 197 14.52 34.23 -33.30
CA GLY A 197 15.88 33.69 -33.28
C GLY A 197 16.31 33.04 -31.97
N SER A 198 15.56 33.18 -30.87
CA SER A 198 15.89 32.60 -29.56
C SER A 198 15.05 31.37 -29.24
N TRP A 199 15.66 30.40 -28.55
CA TRP A 199 14.96 29.24 -28.01
C TRP A 199 14.29 29.58 -26.68
N HIS A 200 13.07 29.09 -26.52
CA HIS A 200 12.28 29.19 -25.31
C HIS A 200 11.85 27.80 -24.85
N GLU A 201 11.74 27.62 -23.53
CA GLU A 201 11.28 26.38 -22.92
C GLU A 201 10.16 26.69 -21.92
N VAL A 202 9.07 25.92 -21.97
CA VAL A 202 7.97 25.97 -21.02
C VAL A 202 7.67 24.56 -20.55
N THR A 203 7.45 24.39 -19.25
CA THR A 203 7.16 23.08 -18.66
C THR A 203 5.85 23.06 -17.88
N ALA A 204 5.17 21.92 -17.90
CA ALA A 204 4.01 21.58 -17.08
C ALA A 204 4.28 20.26 -16.35
N THR A 205 3.74 20.10 -15.13
CA THR A 205 3.96 18.90 -14.31
C THR A 205 2.65 18.37 -13.72
N MET A 206 2.46 17.05 -13.78
CA MET A 206 1.30 16.34 -13.24
C MET A 206 1.77 15.22 -12.30
N PRO A 207 1.67 15.39 -10.96
CA PRO A 207 1.93 14.32 -10.01
C PRO A 207 0.90 13.20 -10.12
N ILE A 208 1.34 11.95 -10.00
CA ILE A 208 0.46 10.78 -9.97
C ILE A 208 0.82 9.85 -8.80
N GLN A 209 -0.10 8.97 -8.46
CA GLN A 209 0.06 7.94 -7.44
C GLN A 209 0.28 6.59 -8.09
N ILE A 210 1.35 5.90 -7.70
CA ILE A 210 1.52 4.47 -8.00
C ILE A 210 1.04 3.69 -6.80
N LEU A 211 0.07 2.80 -7.01
CA LEU A 211 -0.48 1.93 -6.00
C LEU A 211 0.36 0.66 -5.91
N ALA A 212 0.43 0.11 -4.70
CA ALA A 212 1.07 -1.17 -4.46
C ALA A 212 0.30 -2.27 -5.19
N PHE A 213 0.99 -3.03 -6.04
CA PHE A 213 0.41 -4.20 -6.69
C PHE A 213 0.66 -5.45 -5.86
N ASN A 214 -0.41 -6.12 -5.44
CA ASN A 214 -0.31 -7.42 -4.76
C ASN A 214 -1.15 -8.46 -5.51
N PRO A 215 -0.53 -9.35 -6.31
CA PRO A 215 -1.25 -10.39 -7.03
C PRO A 215 -1.73 -11.53 -6.13
N ASN A 216 -1.30 -11.56 -4.86
CA ASN A 216 -1.62 -12.67 -3.97
C ASN A 216 -3.08 -12.58 -3.48
N PRO A 217 -3.74 -13.74 -3.26
CA PRO A 217 -5.08 -13.76 -2.69
C PRO A 217 -5.11 -13.12 -1.29
N PRO A 218 -6.31 -12.77 -0.80
CA PRO A 218 -6.49 -12.34 0.58
C PRO A 218 -5.81 -13.30 1.57
N VAL A 219 -5.11 -12.73 2.56
CA VAL A 219 -4.46 -13.52 3.61
C VAL A 219 -5.53 -14.27 4.42
N VAL A 220 -5.46 -15.60 4.39
CA VAL A 220 -6.32 -16.47 5.22
C VAL A 220 -5.58 -17.00 6.45
N ASP A 221 -4.25 -17.10 6.39
CA ASP A 221 -3.40 -17.46 7.53
C ASP A 221 -2.64 -16.24 8.02
N PHE A 222 -3.05 -15.73 9.18
CA PHE A 222 -2.46 -14.57 9.84
C PHE A 222 -1.10 -14.86 10.50
N HIS A 223 -0.66 -16.12 10.51
CA HIS A 223 0.54 -16.60 11.17
C HIS A 223 0.62 -16.07 12.61
N MET A 224 -0.31 -16.54 13.45
CA MET A 224 -0.47 -16.07 14.82
C MET A 224 0.82 -16.31 15.62
N GLN A 225 1.37 -15.23 16.16
CA GLN A 225 2.55 -15.26 17.02
C GLN A 225 2.13 -14.97 18.46
N ARG A 226 2.62 -15.80 19.38
CA ARG A 226 2.32 -15.72 20.81
C ARG A 226 3.35 -14.86 21.53
N THR A 227 2.87 -13.91 22.31
CA THR A 227 3.65 -13.26 23.36
C THR A 227 3.08 -13.62 24.73
N SER A 228 3.97 -13.88 25.69
CA SER A 228 3.60 -14.21 27.07
C SER A 228 4.09 -13.12 28.01
N ARG A 229 3.22 -12.69 28.92
CA ARG A 229 3.55 -11.72 29.98
C ARG A 229 3.16 -12.25 31.34
N LEU A 230 4.11 -12.23 32.26
CA LEU A 230 3.88 -12.59 33.66
C LEU A 230 3.05 -11.51 34.34
N GLY A 231 2.04 -11.94 35.10
CA GLY A 231 1.20 -11.10 35.93
C GLY A 231 1.05 -11.68 37.32
N LEU A 232 0.68 -10.81 38.26
CA LEU A 232 0.54 -11.13 39.67
C LEU A 232 -0.65 -10.34 40.23
N VAL A 233 -1.49 -11.03 40.99
CA VAL A 233 -2.55 -10.42 41.80
C VAL A 233 -2.44 -10.93 43.23
N CYS A 234 -2.47 -10.02 44.20
CA CYS A 234 -2.39 -10.35 45.62
C CYS A 234 -3.60 -9.77 46.37
N THR A 235 -4.53 -10.63 46.81
CA THR A 235 -5.73 -10.23 47.56
C THR A 235 -6.36 -11.40 48.31
N GLN A 236 -7.05 -11.13 49.40
CA GLN A 236 -7.82 -12.15 50.14
C GLN A 236 -9.00 -12.68 49.33
N ARG A 237 -9.51 -11.88 48.38
CA ARG A 237 -10.63 -12.24 47.49
C ARG A 237 -10.32 -13.38 46.52
N LEU A 238 -9.08 -13.87 46.49
CA LEU A 238 -8.70 -15.06 45.72
C LEU A 238 -9.15 -16.37 46.42
N VAL A 239 -9.41 -16.32 47.73
CA VAL A 239 -9.81 -17.48 48.53
C VAL A 239 -11.32 -17.67 48.43
N PRO A 240 -11.81 -18.88 48.13
CA PRO A 240 -13.24 -19.17 48.11
C PRO A 240 -13.92 -18.81 49.44
N GLY A 241 -15.05 -18.11 49.40
CA GLY A 241 -15.78 -17.63 50.57
C GLY A 241 -15.30 -16.27 51.11
N MET A 242 -14.28 -15.66 50.50
CA MET A 242 -13.77 -14.32 50.83
C MET A 242 -13.95 -13.30 49.70
N GLU A 243 -14.85 -13.55 48.75
CA GLU A 243 -15.03 -12.74 47.53
C GLU A 243 -15.42 -11.29 47.82
N ASN A 244 -16.18 -11.08 48.92
CA ASN A 244 -16.63 -9.77 49.38
C ASN A 244 -15.73 -9.14 50.45
N ALA A 245 -14.58 -9.75 50.77
CA ALA A 245 -13.69 -9.20 51.79
C ALA A 245 -13.25 -7.78 51.43
N GLU A 246 -13.61 -6.79 52.26
CA GLU A 246 -13.11 -5.43 52.16
C GLU A 246 -11.69 -5.38 52.74
N LEU A 247 -10.69 -5.10 51.91
CA LEU A 247 -9.32 -4.92 52.40
C LEU A 247 -9.28 -3.66 53.25
N SER A 248 -9.13 -3.82 54.57
CA SER A 248 -8.97 -2.71 55.49
C SER A 248 -7.69 -1.92 55.15
N LYS A 249 -7.65 -0.63 55.48
CA LYS A 249 -6.45 0.22 55.29
C LYS A 249 -5.21 -0.39 55.96
N ILE A 250 -5.39 -1.22 56.99
CA ILE A 250 -4.34 -1.94 57.74
C ILE A 250 -3.78 -3.13 56.92
N GLU A 251 -4.60 -3.81 56.12
CA GLU A 251 -4.14 -4.90 55.24
C GLU A 251 -3.39 -4.39 54.01
N LYS A 252 -3.75 -3.20 53.50
CA LYS A 252 -2.97 -2.49 52.48
C LYS A 252 -1.57 -2.13 52.98
N MET A 253 -1.41 -1.86 54.28
CA MET A 253 -0.11 -1.57 54.90
C MET A 253 0.70 -2.86 55.20
N LYS A 254 0.04 -3.98 55.51
CA LYS A 254 0.67 -5.31 55.60
C LYS A 254 1.19 -5.85 54.26
N LYS A 255 0.65 -5.40 53.12
CA LYS A 255 1.20 -5.68 51.77
C LYS A 255 2.63 -5.15 51.56
N LEU A 256 3.05 -4.10 52.29
CA LEU A 256 4.37 -3.46 52.15
C LEU A 256 5.49 -4.12 52.98
N PHE A 257 5.15 -5.00 53.92
CA PHE A 257 6.09 -5.57 54.91
C PHE A 257 6.26 -7.10 54.83
N GLY A 258 5.84 -7.75 53.73
CA GLY A 258 6.20 -9.15 53.48
C GLY A 258 5.58 -10.18 54.44
N ALA A 259 4.38 -9.92 54.97
CA ALA A 259 3.69 -10.93 55.76
C ALA A 259 3.18 -12.09 54.87
N ARG A 260 3.46 -13.31 55.29
CA ARG A 260 3.08 -14.63 54.73
C ARG A 260 1.56 -14.86 54.56
N SER A 261 0.71 -13.84 54.73
CA SER A 261 -0.73 -13.97 54.97
C SER A 261 -1.65 -13.45 53.86
N VAL A 262 -1.14 -12.91 52.74
CA VAL A 262 -1.97 -12.47 51.60
C VAL A 262 -1.77 -13.43 50.43
N PRO A 263 -2.82 -14.16 49.99
CA PRO A 263 -2.76 -15.03 48.84
C PRO A 263 -2.30 -14.29 47.58
N ALA A 264 -1.38 -14.92 46.85
CA ALA A 264 -0.79 -14.41 45.62
C ALA A 264 -1.06 -15.39 44.47
N PHE A 265 -1.71 -14.89 43.43
CA PHE A 265 -2.00 -15.63 42.20
C PHE A 265 -1.05 -15.18 41.09
N PHE A 266 -0.17 -16.09 40.67
CA PHE A 266 0.75 -15.87 39.56
C PHE A 266 0.18 -16.46 38.28
N PHE A 267 0.33 -15.75 37.17
CA PHE A 267 -0.17 -16.20 35.88
C PHE A 267 0.65 -15.65 34.72
N ARG A 268 0.45 -16.25 33.54
CA ARG A 268 0.90 -15.73 32.26
C ARG A 268 -0.30 -15.34 31.41
N LEU A 269 -0.36 -14.10 30.97
CA LEU A 269 -1.24 -13.68 29.89
C LEU A 269 -0.56 -14.02 28.56
N ASN A 270 -1.11 -14.99 27.85
CA ASN A 270 -0.75 -15.25 26.47
C ASN A 270 -1.62 -14.38 25.57
N VAL A 271 -0.97 -13.60 24.70
CA VAL A 271 -1.60 -12.78 23.67
C VAL A 271 -1.06 -13.27 22.34
N ASP A 272 -1.95 -13.81 21.50
CA ASP A 272 -1.62 -14.19 20.14
C ASP A 272 -2.12 -13.10 19.19
N LEU A 273 -1.19 -12.46 18.48
CA LEU A 273 -1.46 -11.47 17.44
C LEU A 273 -0.95 -11.99 16.09
N PRO A 274 -1.54 -11.54 14.96
CA PRO A 274 -1.03 -11.81 13.64
C PRO A 274 0.43 -11.37 13.48
N SER A 275 1.24 -12.15 12.80
CA SER A 275 2.55 -11.68 12.32
C SER A 275 2.50 -11.18 10.89
N VAL A 276 1.41 -11.47 10.16
CA VAL A 276 1.12 -10.92 8.85
C VAL A 276 -0.32 -10.44 8.82
N ILE A 277 -0.53 -9.21 8.36
CA ILE A 277 -1.86 -8.66 8.11
C ILE A 277 -1.94 -8.11 6.70
N GLN A 278 -3.14 -8.02 6.18
CA GLN A 278 -3.42 -7.31 4.95
C GLN A 278 -4.36 -6.16 5.23
N LEU A 279 -4.11 -5.01 4.61
CA LEU A 279 -5.02 -3.87 4.71
C LEU A 279 -6.40 -4.30 4.19
N GLY A 280 -7.45 -4.18 5.00
CA GLY A 280 -8.72 -4.83 4.70
C GLY A 280 -9.87 -4.39 5.61
N ARG A 281 -11.06 -4.97 5.39
CA ARG A 281 -12.26 -4.60 6.15
C ARG A 281 -12.52 -5.51 7.36
N ASP A 282 -11.90 -6.67 7.41
CA ASP A 282 -12.17 -7.69 8.42
C ASP A 282 -11.49 -7.38 9.76
N PRO A 283 -12.11 -7.74 10.89
CA PRO A 283 -11.48 -7.61 12.19
C PRO A 283 -10.22 -8.46 12.30
N ILE A 284 -9.21 -7.90 12.96
CA ILE A 284 -7.95 -8.58 13.23
C ILE A 284 -8.16 -9.52 14.41
N PRO A 285 -7.84 -10.82 14.27
CA PRO A 285 -7.96 -11.75 15.38
C PRO A 285 -6.95 -11.37 16.47
N VAL A 286 -7.39 -11.29 17.71
CA VAL A 286 -6.52 -11.12 18.87
C VAL A 286 -6.93 -12.14 19.90
N LEU A 287 -6.12 -13.18 20.07
CA LEU A 287 -6.47 -14.30 20.95
C LEU A 287 -5.82 -14.12 22.31
N MET A 288 -6.60 -14.24 23.38
CA MET A 288 -6.11 -14.11 24.75
C MET A 288 -6.46 -15.31 25.60
N ARG A 289 -5.53 -15.70 26.47
CA ARG A 289 -5.77 -16.67 27.55
C ARG A 289 -4.85 -16.42 28.74
N PHE A 290 -5.37 -16.69 29.93
CA PHE A 290 -4.58 -16.75 31.15
C PHE A 290 -4.13 -18.18 31.40
N VAL A 291 -2.85 -18.36 31.67
CA VAL A 291 -2.26 -19.64 32.09
C VAL A 291 -1.77 -19.47 33.52
N PRO A 292 -2.42 -20.12 34.50
CA PRO A 292 -1.96 -20.10 35.89
C PRO A 292 -0.51 -20.60 36.02
N ASP A 293 0.23 -20.00 36.93
CA ASP A 293 1.57 -20.44 37.33
C ASP A 293 1.48 -21.06 38.73
N TRP A 294 0.99 -22.30 38.77
CA TRP A 294 0.70 -23.02 40.02
C TRP A 294 1.91 -23.22 40.94
N PRO A 295 3.13 -23.48 40.44
CA PRO A 295 4.33 -23.57 41.29
C PRO A 295 4.58 -22.30 42.12
N ASN A 296 4.32 -21.12 41.53
CA ASN A 296 4.57 -19.83 42.19
C ASN A 296 3.34 -19.28 42.93
N THR A 297 2.15 -19.80 42.63
CA THR A 297 0.90 -19.41 43.28
C THR A 297 0.83 -19.92 44.73
N SER A 298 0.26 -19.09 45.63
CA SER A 298 0.09 -19.45 47.05
C SER A 298 -0.69 -20.76 47.21
N GLU A 299 -0.23 -21.60 48.13
CA GLU A 299 -0.75 -22.96 48.34
C GLU A 299 -2.27 -22.99 48.61
N ILE A 300 -2.77 -22.04 49.41
CA ILE A 300 -4.20 -21.92 49.77
C ILE A 300 -5.14 -21.73 48.57
N ILE A 301 -4.64 -21.24 47.44
CA ILE A 301 -5.40 -21.03 46.20
C ILE A 301 -4.86 -21.87 45.03
N ARG A 302 -3.98 -22.84 45.31
CA ARG A 302 -3.41 -23.69 44.26
C ARG A 302 -4.51 -24.54 43.64
N ASN A 303 -4.58 -24.55 42.31
CA ASN A 303 -5.62 -25.24 41.53
C ASN A 303 -7.05 -24.71 41.77
N VAL A 304 -7.22 -23.57 42.43
CA VAL A 304 -8.54 -22.91 42.56
C VAL A 304 -8.80 -22.09 41.28
N PRO A 305 -9.87 -22.38 40.52
CA PRO A 305 -10.19 -21.63 39.30
C PRO A 305 -10.41 -20.14 39.59
N GLN A 306 -9.71 -19.27 38.86
CA GLN A 306 -9.84 -17.83 39.00
C GLN A 306 -10.60 -17.25 37.80
N LYS A 307 -11.54 -16.34 38.05
CA LYS A 307 -12.24 -15.61 37.00
C LYS A 307 -11.41 -14.39 36.59
N ALA A 308 -10.91 -14.40 35.35
CA ALA A 308 -10.18 -13.28 34.78
C ALA A 308 -11.04 -12.54 33.75
N THR A 309 -11.11 -11.23 33.89
CA THR A 309 -11.87 -10.36 33.00
C THR A 309 -10.96 -9.34 32.35
N LEU A 310 -11.03 -9.21 31.03
CA LEU A 310 -10.39 -8.11 30.32
C LEU A 310 -11.24 -6.86 30.48
N VAL A 311 -10.67 -5.84 31.12
CA VAL A 311 -11.32 -4.55 31.43
C VAL A 311 -11.09 -3.52 30.33
N ALA A 312 -9.89 -3.49 29.77
CA ALA A 312 -9.58 -2.64 28.64
C ALA A 312 -8.46 -3.28 27.83
N PHE A 313 -8.53 -3.14 26.51
CA PHE A 313 -7.44 -3.53 25.64
C PHE A 313 -7.19 -2.41 24.66
N LYS A 314 -5.93 -2.04 24.48
CA LYS A 314 -5.48 -1.05 23.50
C LYS A 314 -4.44 -1.73 22.63
N VAL A 315 -4.58 -1.62 21.32
CA VAL A 315 -3.57 -2.06 20.37
C VAL A 315 -3.30 -0.95 19.36
N LYS A 316 -2.02 -0.76 19.07
CA LYS A 316 -1.50 0.24 18.15
C LYS A 316 -0.64 -0.45 17.11
N LEU A 317 -0.69 0.04 15.88
CA LEU A 317 0.30 -0.24 14.87
C LEU A 317 1.35 0.87 14.94
N GLU A 318 2.58 0.50 15.28
CA GLU A 318 3.71 1.43 15.25
C GLU A 318 4.47 1.23 13.93
N SER A 319 4.43 2.24 13.09
CA SER A 319 5.18 2.30 11.83
C SER A 319 6.56 2.88 12.08
N TRP A 320 7.57 2.22 11.56
CA TRP A 320 8.97 2.64 11.63
C TRP A 320 9.43 3.01 10.24
N CYS A 321 9.57 4.30 10.00
CA CYS A 321 10.14 4.78 8.75
C CYS A 321 11.63 5.03 8.93
N GLY A 322 12.45 4.28 8.19
CA GLY A 322 13.88 4.47 8.12
C GLY A 322 14.24 5.25 6.85
N ILE A 323 15.12 6.23 6.99
CA ILE A 323 15.72 6.92 5.86
C ILE A 323 17.25 6.83 5.92
N ARG A 324 17.85 6.77 4.73
CA ARG A 324 19.29 6.78 4.53
C ARG A 324 19.66 7.98 3.68
N CYS A 325 20.62 8.78 4.10
CA CYS A 325 21.07 9.95 3.37
C CYS A 325 22.58 9.89 3.13
N ASP A 326 23.02 10.55 2.07
CA ASP A 326 24.43 10.66 1.73
C ASP A 326 25.16 11.49 2.77
N GLY A 327 26.32 10.99 3.25
CA GLY A 327 27.28 11.75 4.03
C GLY A 327 28.64 11.80 3.35
N ARG A 328 29.54 12.66 3.85
CA ARG A 328 30.89 12.85 3.28
C ARG A 328 31.78 11.61 3.44
N VAL A 329 31.67 10.91 4.57
CA VAL A 329 32.54 9.76 4.92
C VAL A 329 31.75 8.45 4.96
N ARG A 330 30.50 8.51 5.42
CA ARG A 330 29.58 7.36 5.50
C ARG A 330 28.16 7.83 5.25
N ALA A 331 27.29 6.91 4.81
CA ALA A 331 25.86 7.16 4.83
C ALA A 331 25.41 7.42 6.27
N HIS A 332 24.42 8.28 6.41
CA HIS A 332 23.80 8.55 7.69
C HIS A 332 22.38 7.98 7.68
N ASP A 333 22.08 7.19 8.69
CA ASP A 333 20.78 6.55 8.86
C ASP A 333 20.05 7.18 10.03
N THR A 334 18.76 7.41 9.84
CA THR A 334 17.88 7.73 10.95
C THR A 334 16.54 7.04 10.74
N ASN A 335 15.78 6.96 11.81
CA ASN A 335 14.41 6.49 11.76
C ASN A 335 13.53 7.40 12.60
N TRP A 336 12.23 7.30 12.33
CA TRP A 336 11.21 7.82 13.22
C TRP A 336 10.07 6.81 13.35
N ARG A 337 9.24 7.04 14.37
CA ARG A 337 8.11 6.19 14.67
C ARG A 337 6.82 7.00 14.55
N GLU A 338 5.88 6.45 13.82
CA GLU A 338 4.51 6.94 13.78
C GLU A 338 3.62 5.91 14.48
N LYS A 339 2.68 6.37 15.30
CA LYS A 339 1.81 5.50 16.09
C LYS A 339 0.38 5.65 15.61
N LEU A 340 -0.22 4.55 15.19
CA LEU A 340 -1.58 4.50 14.71
C LEU A 340 -2.43 3.62 15.63
N TYR A 341 -3.52 4.17 16.16
CA TYR A 341 -4.42 3.45 17.04
C TYR A 341 -5.43 2.64 16.24
N LEU A 342 -5.46 1.32 16.38
CA LEU A 342 -6.28 0.43 15.53
C LEU A 342 -7.73 0.28 16.00
N GLN A 343 -8.08 1.00 17.05
CA GLN A 343 -9.42 1.04 17.60
C GLN A 343 -10.03 2.39 17.23
N SER A 344 -11.31 2.39 16.88
CA SER A 344 -12.10 3.61 16.83
C SER A 344 -11.95 4.39 18.16
N GLU A 345 -11.81 5.71 18.09
CA GLU A 345 -11.79 6.59 19.26
C GLU A 345 -13.00 6.33 20.19
N ALA A 346 -14.14 5.89 19.63
CA ALA A 346 -15.33 5.52 20.39
C ALA A 346 -15.15 4.30 21.33
N ASN A 347 -14.16 3.44 21.06
CA ASN A 347 -13.83 2.27 21.88
C ASN A 347 -12.58 2.50 22.76
N ALA A 348 -11.81 3.55 22.50
CA ALA A 348 -10.58 3.85 23.21
C ALA A 348 -10.86 4.31 24.65
N GLY A 349 -10.82 3.38 25.61
CA GLY A 349 -11.03 3.67 27.04
C GLY A 349 -12.40 3.26 27.58
N ARG A 350 -13.28 2.66 26.76
CA ARG A 350 -14.49 2.01 27.25
C ARG A 350 -14.09 0.80 28.11
N ARG A 351 -14.61 0.70 29.33
CA ARG A 351 -14.54 -0.56 30.10
C ARG A 351 -15.29 -1.61 29.30
N VAL A 352 -14.57 -2.65 28.89
CA VAL A 352 -15.14 -3.86 28.31
C VAL A 352 -15.13 -4.91 29.41
N ALA A 353 -16.09 -5.83 29.41
CA ALA A 353 -16.10 -6.96 30.31
C ALA A 353 -16.11 -8.23 29.47
N VAL A 354 -14.93 -8.64 28.98
CA VAL A 354 -14.77 -9.91 28.27
C VAL A 354 -14.16 -10.92 29.22
N GLY A 355 -14.89 -12.00 29.49
CA GLY A 355 -14.34 -13.12 30.26
C GLY A 355 -13.26 -13.82 29.44
N ILE A 356 -12.06 -13.94 30.01
CA ILE A 356 -10.93 -14.62 29.36
C ILE A 356 -10.66 -15.91 30.15
N PRO A 357 -10.53 -17.06 29.48
CA PRO A 357 -10.29 -18.32 30.15
C PRO A 357 -8.99 -18.29 30.94
N CYS A 358 -9.05 -18.83 32.16
CA CYS A 358 -7.92 -19.02 33.06
C CYS A 358 -7.59 -20.50 33.16
N SER A 359 -7.07 -21.05 32.06
CA SER A 359 -6.70 -22.45 31.93
C SER A 359 -5.76 -22.62 30.74
N ASP A 360 -4.86 -23.59 30.86
CA ASP A 360 -4.01 -24.08 29.77
C ASP A 360 -4.78 -24.98 28.77
N LYS A 361 -5.90 -25.57 29.20
CA LYS A 361 -6.71 -26.53 28.42
C LYS A 361 -7.83 -25.90 27.60
N THR A 362 -8.26 -24.69 27.94
CA THR A 362 -9.37 -24.02 27.24
C THR A 362 -8.85 -23.24 26.03
N SER A 363 -9.65 -23.21 24.96
CA SER A 363 -9.34 -22.40 23.78
C SER A 363 -9.27 -20.90 24.14
N PRO A 364 -8.34 -20.13 23.54
CA PRO A 364 -8.27 -18.68 23.74
C PRO A 364 -9.56 -17.96 23.31
N THR A 365 -9.82 -16.81 23.92
CA THR A 365 -10.90 -15.91 23.51
C THR A 365 -10.41 -14.95 22.43
N ASP A 366 -11.15 -14.82 21.32
CA ASP A 366 -10.89 -13.80 20.31
C ASP A 366 -11.45 -12.43 20.74
N VAL A 367 -10.61 -11.65 21.41
CA VAL A 367 -10.95 -10.29 21.83
C VAL A 367 -10.89 -9.31 20.66
N GLY A 368 -10.15 -9.63 19.60
CA GLY A 368 -10.04 -8.78 18.41
C GLY A 368 -11.37 -8.64 17.70
N ARG A 369 -12.06 -9.77 17.50
CA ARG A 369 -13.42 -9.80 16.99
C ARG A 369 -14.43 -9.19 17.97
N ALA A 370 -14.32 -9.51 19.26
CA ALA A 370 -15.23 -8.97 20.29
C ALA A 370 -15.17 -7.43 20.39
N LEU A 371 -13.98 -6.85 20.17
CA LEU A 371 -13.75 -5.41 20.20
C LEU A 371 -13.81 -4.75 18.82
N ASN A 372 -14.07 -5.53 17.76
CA ASN A 372 -14.10 -5.09 16.37
C ASN A 372 -12.83 -4.30 15.97
N ILE A 373 -11.65 -4.80 16.31
CA ILE A 373 -10.35 -4.19 15.99
C ILE A 373 -10.10 -4.34 14.49
N ARG A 374 -9.88 -3.24 13.76
CA ARG A 374 -9.72 -3.26 12.29
C ARG A 374 -8.52 -2.43 11.85
N ILE A 375 -7.91 -2.81 10.72
CA ILE A 375 -6.92 -1.99 10.01
C ILE A 375 -7.43 -1.76 8.59
N GLY A 376 -7.99 -0.57 8.36
CA GLY A 376 -8.27 -0.07 7.01
C GLY A 376 -7.03 0.52 6.35
N GLY A 377 -7.15 0.92 5.09
CA GLY A 377 -6.13 1.75 4.41
C GLY A 377 -5.99 3.15 5.01
N TYR A 378 -6.93 3.52 5.88
CA TYR A 378 -6.91 4.74 6.69
C TYR A 378 -7.34 4.42 8.12
N VAL A 379 -6.74 5.11 9.07
CA VAL A 379 -7.24 5.20 10.44
C VAL A 379 -7.35 6.69 10.78
N GLY A 380 -8.58 7.17 10.92
CA GLY A 380 -8.85 8.60 10.95
C GLY A 380 -8.37 9.29 9.67
N THR A 381 -7.46 10.25 9.80
CA THR A 381 -6.86 11.00 8.69
C THR A 381 -5.53 10.42 8.18
N HIS A 382 -5.02 9.35 8.79
CA HIS A 382 -3.68 8.81 8.47
C HIS A 382 -3.79 7.60 7.54
N SER A 383 -3.05 7.63 6.44
CA SER A 383 -2.91 6.50 5.52
C SER A 383 -2.04 5.41 6.13
N VAL A 384 -2.49 4.15 6.06
CA VAL A 384 -1.66 3.00 6.43
C VAL A 384 -0.97 2.49 5.18
N PHE A 385 0.36 2.50 5.20
CA PHE A 385 1.17 1.93 4.12
C PHE A 385 1.59 0.50 4.46
N HIS A 386 1.83 -0.30 3.43
CA HIS A 386 2.37 -1.66 3.59
C HIS A 386 3.88 -1.60 3.88
N ASP A 387 4.44 -2.70 4.36
CA ASP A 387 5.88 -2.84 4.56
C ASP A 387 6.63 -2.79 3.23
N PHE A 388 7.67 -1.97 3.15
CA PHE A 388 8.56 -1.94 1.99
C PHE A 388 9.98 -1.56 2.41
N THR A 389 10.96 -1.94 1.60
CA THR A 389 12.34 -1.47 1.73
C THR A 389 12.84 -1.08 0.35
N MET A 390 13.13 0.19 0.17
CA MET A 390 13.70 0.77 -1.05
C MET A 390 15.07 1.36 -0.76
N PHE A 391 15.73 1.91 -1.79
CA PHE A 391 17.10 2.42 -1.70
C PHE A 391 17.35 3.30 -0.46
N ASN A 392 16.66 4.41 -0.31
CA ASN A 392 16.91 5.36 0.79
C ASN A 392 15.72 5.54 1.74
N VAL A 393 14.66 4.75 1.58
CA VAL A 393 13.45 4.80 2.41
C VAL A 393 13.00 3.37 2.67
N LYS A 394 12.65 3.05 3.91
CA LYS A 394 12.02 1.79 4.30
C LYS A 394 10.92 2.02 5.32
N LEU A 395 9.92 1.16 5.30
CA LEU A 395 8.80 1.17 6.23
C LEU A 395 8.55 -0.24 6.74
N SER A 396 8.45 -0.38 8.06
CA SER A 396 8.13 -1.65 8.73
C SER A 396 7.21 -1.41 9.91
N HIS A 397 6.46 -2.42 10.34
CA HIS A 397 5.48 -2.26 11.41
C HIS A 397 5.68 -3.21 12.60
N GLN A 398 5.14 -2.81 13.74
CA GLN A 398 4.96 -3.67 14.90
C GLN A 398 3.65 -3.34 15.61
N PHE A 399 3.02 -4.34 16.22
CA PHE A 399 1.99 -4.12 17.21
C PHE A 399 2.59 -3.68 18.54
N SER A 400 1.92 -2.75 19.19
CA SER A 400 2.16 -2.30 20.56
C SER A 400 0.84 -2.36 21.31
N TRP A 401 0.77 -3.14 22.37
CA TRP A 401 -0.49 -3.41 23.06
C TRP A 401 -0.41 -3.22 24.56
N THR A 402 -1.54 -2.87 25.14
CA THR A 402 -1.77 -2.74 26.58
C THR A 402 -3.08 -3.43 26.94
N ALA A 403 -3.02 -4.38 27.87
CA ALA A 403 -4.17 -5.09 28.40
C ALA A 403 -4.34 -4.73 29.88
N LYS A 404 -5.50 -4.21 30.25
CA LYS A 404 -5.92 -4.03 31.63
C LYS A 404 -6.89 -5.13 32.00
N VAL A 405 -6.56 -5.89 33.03
CA VAL A 405 -7.27 -7.11 33.40
C VAL A 405 -7.64 -7.06 34.86
N GLU A 406 -8.74 -7.70 35.22
CA GLU A 406 -9.27 -7.77 36.58
C GLU A 406 -9.42 -9.23 37.00
N ILE A 407 -8.88 -9.56 38.18
CA ILE A 407 -8.98 -10.88 38.81
C ILE A 407 -9.29 -10.63 40.28
N ALA A 408 -10.37 -11.23 40.80
CA ALA A 408 -10.81 -11.05 42.18
C ALA A 408 -10.99 -9.56 42.59
N GLY A 409 -11.44 -8.72 41.65
CA GLY A 409 -11.64 -7.28 41.84
C GLY A 409 -10.36 -6.44 41.88
N GLU A 410 -9.19 -7.05 41.69
CA GLU A 410 -7.91 -6.34 41.57
C GLU A 410 -7.54 -6.18 40.10
N GLU A 411 -7.14 -4.96 39.72
CA GLU A 411 -6.75 -4.64 38.36
C GLU A 411 -5.23 -4.63 38.19
N CYS A 412 -4.73 -5.28 37.14
CA CYS A 412 -3.34 -5.14 36.71
C CYS A 412 -3.24 -4.78 35.22
N THR A 413 -2.14 -4.12 34.84
CA THR A 413 -1.90 -3.69 33.47
C THR A 413 -0.66 -4.38 32.92
N LEU A 414 -0.79 -4.95 31.72
CA LEU A 414 0.26 -5.68 31.02
C LEU A 414 0.50 -5.04 29.65
N HIS A 415 1.75 -5.11 29.20
CA HIS A 415 2.18 -4.51 27.94
C HIS A 415 2.98 -5.50 27.10
N GLY A 416 2.90 -5.36 25.79
CA GLY A 416 3.73 -6.12 24.88
C GLY A 416 3.90 -5.44 23.53
N THR A 417 4.89 -5.92 22.80
CA THR A 417 5.16 -5.51 21.43
C THR A 417 5.42 -6.77 20.62
N GLN A 418 5.03 -6.74 19.34
CA GLN A 418 5.18 -7.88 18.46
C GLN A 418 5.35 -7.40 17.01
N PRO A 419 6.33 -7.91 16.24
CA PRO A 419 6.49 -7.52 14.85
C PRO A 419 5.27 -7.93 14.03
N VAL A 420 4.92 -7.13 13.02
CA VAL A 420 3.87 -7.47 12.05
C VAL A 420 4.27 -6.98 10.67
N LYS A 421 4.13 -7.85 9.68
CA LYS A 421 4.27 -7.50 8.28
C LYS A 421 2.92 -7.05 7.72
N VAL A 422 2.84 -5.82 7.25
CA VAL A 422 1.64 -5.28 6.61
C VAL A 422 1.76 -5.48 5.11
N LEU A 423 0.82 -6.23 4.53
CA LEU A 423 0.73 -6.47 3.09
C LEU A 423 -0.21 -5.46 2.42
N PRO A 424 0.04 -5.12 1.15
CA PRO A 424 -0.89 -4.31 0.38
C PRO A 424 -2.22 -5.05 0.17
N GLN A 425 -3.29 -4.30 -0.07
CA GLN A 425 -4.59 -4.86 -0.42
C GLN A 425 -4.45 -5.82 -1.62
N PRO A 426 -5.23 -6.92 -1.67
CA PRO A 426 -5.25 -7.78 -2.84
C PRO A 426 -5.63 -6.96 -4.06
N SER A 427 -4.88 -7.11 -5.15
CA SER A 427 -5.27 -6.53 -6.42
C SER A 427 -6.37 -7.41 -7.02
N ASP A 428 -7.61 -6.91 -7.15
CA ASP A 428 -8.68 -7.60 -7.91
C ASP A 428 -8.36 -7.70 -9.42
N ARG A 429 -7.27 -7.06 -9.86
CA ARG A 429 -6.78 -7.14 -11.23
C ARG A 429 -6.08 -8.46 -11.49
N ARG A 430 -6.70 -9.29 -12.34
CA ARG A 430 -6.01 -10.41 -13.00
C ARG A 430 -4.81 -9.85 -13.78
N PRO A 431 -3.60 -10.41 -13.64
CA PRO A 431 -2.45 -9.98 -14.43
C PRO A 431 -2.75 -10.20 -15.92
N ARG A 432 -2.98 -9.10 -16.67
CA ARG A 432 -2.87 -9.09 -18.13
C ARG A 432 -1.37 -9.20 -18.46
N GLY A 433 -0.82 -10.41 -18.50
CA GLY A 433 0.60 -10.54 -18.81
C GLY A 433 1.20 -11.94 -18.94
N LEU A 434 0.52 -13.01 -18.53
CA LEU A 434 1.09 -14.37 -18.62
C LEU A 434 0.19 -15.41 -19.32
N ALA A 435 -1.00 -15.03 -19.76
CA ALA A 435 -1.97 -15.95 -20.41
C ALA A 435 -2.35 -15.57 -21.85
N GLN A 436 -1.66 -14.62 -22.49
CA GLN A 436 -1.96 -14.16 -23.86
C GLN A 436 -0.81 -14.36 -24.86
N SER A 437 0.10 -15.29 -24.61
CA SER A 437 1.05 -15.78 -25.63
C SER A 437 0.75 -17.20 -26.13
N GLN A 438 -0.36 -17.83 -25.70
CA GLN A 438 -0.79 -19.14 -26.22
C GLN A 438 -2.27 -19.22 -26.66
N SER A 439 -3.01 -18.11 -26.68
CA SER A 439 -4.40 -18.07 -27.20
C SER A 439 -4.62 -17.10 -28.37
N ALA A 440 -3.56 -16.44 -28.84
CA ALA A 440 -3.62 -15.53 -29.98
C ALA A 440 -3.63 -16.22 -31.37
N THR A 441 -3.62 -17.56 -31.41
CA THR A 441 -3.85 -18.36 -32.63
C THR A 441 -5.17 -19.13 -32.63
N ALA A 442 -6.04 -18.99 -31.61
CA ALA A 442 -7.27 -19.79 -31.53
C ALA A 442 -8.60 -19.01 -31.46
N HIS A 443 -8.59 -17.66 -31.42
CA HIS A 443 -9.85 -16.88 -31.37
C HIS A 443 -9.95 -15.72 -32.38
N ARG A 444 -9.14 -15.75 -33.45
CA ARG A 444 -9.28 -14.82 -34.58
C ARG A 444 -9.57 -15.55 -35.90
N ALA A 445 -10.41 -16.57 -35.84
CA ALA A 445 -10.92 -17.25 -37.03
C ALA A 445 -12.35 -17.76 -36.81
N GLU A 446 -13.27 -16.93 -36.29
CA GLU A 446 -14.69 -17.29 -36.20
C GLU A 446 -15.54 -16.02 -35.97
N SER A 447 -15.58 -15.09 -36.95
CA SER A 447 -16.41 -13.89 -36.83
C SER A 447 -16.70 -13.14 -38.14
N TRP A 448 -16.66 -13.81 -39.31
CA TRP A 448 -17.01 -13.14 -40.58
C TRP A 448 -17.83 -13.98 -41.57
N THR A 449 -18.25 -15.20 -41.24
CA THR A 449 -19.00 -16.06 -42.17
C THR A 449 -20.25 -16.67 -41.52
N ALA A 450 -21.18 -15.83 -41.09
CA ALA A 450 -22.56 -16.27 -40.88
C ALA A 450 -23.49 -15.24 -41.54
N PRO A 451 -24.18 -15.58 -42.64
CA PRO A 451 -25.21 -14.71 -43.19
C PRO A 451 -26.40 -14.64 -42.23
N PRO A 452 -27.15 -13.52 -42.21
CA PRO A 452 -28.33 -13.36 -41.35
C PRO A 452 -29.35 -14.47 -41.61
N ALA A 453 -30.04 -14.90 -40.54
CA ALA A 453 -30.89 -16.10 -40.48
C ALA A 453 -32.21 -16.04 -41.31
N ASP A 454 -32.35 -15.03 -42.18
CA ASP A 454 -33.64 -14.65 -42.78
C ASP A 454 -33.61 -14.70 -44.32
N MET A 455 -32.59 -15.30 -44.93
CA MET A 455 -32.52 -15.49 -46.38
C MET A 455 -33.06 -16.87 -46.75
N GLU A 456 -34.04 -16.92 -47.65
CA GLU A 456 -34.47 -18.17 -48.29
C GLU A 456 -33.25 -18.93 -48.81
N PRO A 457 -33.21 -20.27 -48.63
CA PRO A 457 -32.07 -21.06 -49.06
C PRO A 457 -31.85 -20.86 -50.56
N LEU A 458 -30.63 -20.44 -50.92
CA LEU A 458 -30.21 -20.35 -52.31
C LEU A 458 -30.45 -21.69 -53.01
N PRO A 459 -30.93 -21.70 -54.27
CA PRO A 459 -31.11 -22.92 -55.01
C PRO A 459 -29.79 -23.68 -55.08
N THR A 460 -29.85 -24.98 -54.87
CA THR A 460 -28.69 -25.87 -54.93
C THR A 460 -28.09 -25.87 -56.33
N PHE A 461 -26.80 -26.17 -56.44
CA PHE A 461 -26.11 -26.26 -57.73
C PHE A 461 -26.81 -27.22 -58.71
N ALA A 462 -27.43 -28.28 -58.20
CA ALA A 462 -28.23 -29.22 -58.98
C ALA A 462 -29.56 -28.63 -59.49
N GLU A 463 -30.15 -27.69 -58.75
CA GLU A 463 -31.36 -26.95 -59.18
C GLU A 463 -31.01 -25.90 -60.24
N VAL A 464 -29.87 -25.20 -60.08
CA VAL A 464 -29.38 -24.25 -61.09
C VAL A 464 -29.04 -24.98 -62.40
N GLU A 465 -28.36 -26.13 -62.36
CA GLU A 465 -28.08 -26.93 -63.56
C GLU A 465 -29.35 -27.49 -64.23
N ARG A 466 -30.39 -27.80 -63.46
CA ARG A 466 -31.69 -28.20 -64.02
C ARG A 466 -32.36 -27.05 -64.75
N VAL A 467 -32.39 -25.86 -64.14
CA VAL A 467 -32.98 -24.66 -64.76
C VAL A 467 -32.23 -24.26 -66.02
N ASP A 468 -30.89 -24.31 -66.03
CA ASP A 468 -30.10 -24.03 -67.23
C ASP A 468 -30.30 -25.07 -68.35
N LYS A 469 -30.44 -26.35 -68.00
CA LYS A 469 -30.80 -27.40 -68.98
C LYS A 469 -32.21 -27.20 -69.54
N GLU A 470 -33.18 -26.85 -68.71
CA GLU A 470 -34.56 -26.62 -69.15
C GLU A 470 -34.65 -25.37 -70.03
N GLN A 471 -33.93 -24.30 -69.72
CA GLN A 471 -33.85 -23.09 -70.55
C GLN A 471 -33.13 -23.35 -71.88
N SER A 472 -32.06 -24.14 -71.88
CA SER A 472 -31.36 -24.59 -73.09
C SER A 472 -32.25 -25.41 -74.01
N ILE A 473 -33.05 -26.34 -73.45
CA ILE A 473 -34.01 -27.16 -74.21
C ILE A 473 -35.13 -26.28 -74.77
N ALA A 474 -35.65 -25.32 -74.00
CA ALA A 474 -36.68 -24.38 -74.47
C ALA A 474 -36.16 -23.49 -75.62
N HIS A 475 -34.92 -23.03 -75.54
CA HIS A 475 -34.30 -22.21 -76.60
C HIS A 475 -34.07 -23.02 -77.89
N ALA A 476 -33.63 -24.29 -77.77
CA ALA A 476 -33.46 -25.19 -78.90
C ALA A 476 -34.80 -25.57 -79.57
N GLN A 477 -35.88 -25.73 -78.79
CA GLN A 477 -37.23 -25.99 -79.32
C GLN A 477 -37.84 -24.76 -80.02
N THR A 478 -37.50 -23.54 -79.56
CA THR A 478 -37.93 -22.29 -80.18
C THR A 478 -37.23 -22.06 -81.54
N MET A 479 -35.93 -22.36 -81.63
CA MET A 479 -35.17 -22.30 -82.89
C MET A 479 -35.66 -23.34 -83.92
N ARG A 480 -36.06 -24.54 -83.48
CA ARG A 480 -36.65 -25.56 -84.39
C ARG A 480 -38.05 -25.18 -84.90
N LYS A 481 -38.87 -24.45 -84.13
CA LYS A 481 -40.16 -23.94 -84.61
C LYS A 481 -40.01 -22.78 -85.61
N GLY A 482 -38.97 -21.95 -85.48
CA GLY A 482 -38.66 -20.88 -86.44
C GLY A 482 -38.15 -21.38 -87.81
N ALA A 483 -37.45 -22.52 -87.84
CA ALA A 483 -36.93 -23.11 -89.08
C ALA A 483 -38.00 -23.83 -89.93
N VAL A 484 -39.13 -24.26 -89.33
CA VAL A 484 -40.23 -24.95 -90.04
C VAL A 484 -41.24 -23.96 -90.64
N THR A 485 -41.30 -22.72 -90.15
CA THR A 485 -42.13 -21.64 -90.72
C THR A 485 -41.49 -20.91 -91.91
N SER A 486 -40.20 -21.12 -92.19
CA SER A 486 -39.49 -20.52 -93.35
C SER A 486 -39.53 -21.40 -94.62
N ALA A 487 -40.12 -22.60 -94.56
CA ALA A 487 -40.18 -23.55 -95.67
C ALA A 487 -41.58 -23.75 -96.29
N LYS A 488 -42.52 -22.82 -96.07
CA LYS A 488 -43.89 -22.85 -96.65
C LYS A 488 -44.38 -21.51 -97.21
N SER A 489 -43.47 -20.66 -97.68
CA SER A 489 -43.81 -19.47 -98.47
C SER A 489 -42.88 -19.32 -99.70
N GLY A 490 -42.75 -20.40 -100.46
CA GLY A 490 -42.30 -20.41 -101.85
C GLY A 490 -43.44 -20.87 -102.73
#